data_AF-A0A2V8Y9B2-F1
#
_entry.id   AF-A0A2V8Y9B2-F1
#
_cell.length_a   1.000
_cell.length_b   1.000
_cell.length_c   1.000
_cell.angle_alpha   90.00
_cell.angle_beta   90.00
_cell.angle_gamma   90.00
#
_symmetry.space_group_name_H-M   'P 1'
#
loop_
_entity.id
_entity.type
_entity.pdbx_description
1 polymer ?
#
loop_
_entity_poly.entity_id
_entity_poly.type
_entity_poly.pdbx_seq_one_letter_code
_entity_poly.pdbx_strand_id
1 'polypeptide(L)'
;MHSRIKIKRRGSRYPIKGKFEASELPSFQARKKETVRLSGQVHNISDGGFCLHAARAPRESSLLQGLLELADVPTRIPTLVQVRWVNRLANEMSYRIGLRYVI
;
A
#
# COMPACT_ATOMS: atom_id res chain seq x y z
N MET A 1 9.24 35.16 -11.30
CA MET A 1 8.07 34.29 -11.06
C MET A 1 8.41 33.32 -9.93
N HIS A 2 7.84 33.51 -8.73
CA HIS A 2 8.10 32.64 -7.58
C HIS A 2 7.25 31.37 -7.67
N SER A 3 7.88 30.25 -8.05
CA SER A 3 7.28 28.93 -7.96
C SER A 3 7.03 28.59 -6.49
N ARG A 4 5.78 28.73 -6.03
CA ARG A 4 5.36 28.19 -4.73
C ARG A 4 5.48 26.67 -4.83
N ILE A 5 6.43 26.08 -4.11
CA ILE A 5 6.49 24.65 -3.87
C ILE A 5 5.19 24.27 -3.18
N LYS A 6 4.20 23.78 -3.95
CA LYS A 6 2.99 23.19 -3.38
C LYS A 6 3.43 21.92 -2.68
N ILE A 7 3.53 21.95 -1.35
CA ILE A 7 3.70 20.75 -0.54
C ILE A 7 2.45 19.88 -0.81
N LYS A 8 2.57 18.91 -1.71
CA LYS A 8 1.45 18.06 -2.17
C LYS A 8 0.94 17.11 -1.07
N ARG A 9 1.58 17.08 0.11
CA ARG A 9 1.34 16.07 1.15
C ARG A 9 0.98 16.75 2.47
N ARG A 10 -0.09 16.28 3.11
CA ARG A 10 -0.55 16.76 4.42
C ARG A 10 0.21 16.15 5.62
N GLY A 11 0.86 15.00 5.45
CA GLY A 11 1.51 14.26 6.54
C GLY A 11 2.96 13.87 6.24
N SER A 12 3.77 13.76 7.30
CA SER A 12 5.15 13.26 7.24
C SER A 12 5.17 11.74 7.04
N ARG A 13 6.24 11.23 6.42
CA ARG A 13 6.45 9.79 6.25
C ARG A 13 7.64 9.34 7.07
N TYR A 14 7.42 8.27 7.82
CA TYR A 14 8.43 7.68 8.68
C TYR A 14 8.92 6.39 8.03
N PRO A 15 10.24 6.27 7.78
CA PRO A 15 10.84 4.99 7.43
C PRO A 15 10.52 3.98 8.53
N ILE A 16 10.01 2.81 8.16
CA ILE A 16 9.71 1.74 9.10
C ILE A 16 9.90 0.40 8.41
N LYS A 17 10.35 -0.61 9.16
CA LYS A 17 10.38 -1.99 8.69
C LYS A 17 9.08 -2.67 9.07
N GLY A 18 8.51 -3.41 8.14
CA GLY A 18 7.26 -4.12 8.36
C GLY A 18 6.86 -4.94 7.16
N LYS A 19 5.77 -5.69 7.30
CA LYS A 19 5.19 -6.53 6.27
C LYS A 19 3.71 -6.22 6.14
N PHE A 20 3.19 -6.34 4.92
CA PHE A 20 1.76 -6.32 4.68
C PHE A 20 1.37 -7.52 3.86
N GLU A 21 0.40 -8.28 4.36
CA GLU A 21 -0.20 -9.41 3.66
C GLU A 21 -1.68 -9.13 3.48
N ALA A 22 -2.13 -9.16 2.23
CA ALA A 22 -3.48 -8.74 1.90
C ALA A 22 -4.04 -9.50 0.70
N SER A 23 -5.34 -9.36 0.55
CA SER A 23 -6.11 -9.86 -0.57
C SER A 23 -6.94 -8.71 -1.14
N GLU A 24 -7.06 -8.66 -2.46
CA GLU A 24 -7.98 -7.73 -3.11
C GLU A 24 -9.43 -8.06 -2.71
N LEU A 25 -10.15 -7.06 -2.21
CA LEU A 25 -11.56 -7.23 -1.87
C LEU A 25 -12.38 -7.42 -3.14
N PRO A 26 -13.22 -8.47 -3.20
CA PRO A 26 -14.08 -8.68 -4.36
C PRO A 26 -15.09 -7.53 -4.45
N SER A 27 -15.30 -7.01 -5.67
CA SER A 27 -16.40 -6.07 -5.88
C SER A 27 -17.73 -6.84 -5.84
N PHE A 28 -18.76 -6.20 -5.28
CA PHE A 28 -20.10 -6.80 -5.11
C PHE A 28 -20.72 -7.33 -6.42
N GLN A 29 -20.26 -6.85 -7.58
CA GLN A 29 -20.74 -7.24 -8.91
C GLN A 29 -19.75 -8.08 -9.73
N ALA A 30 -18.54 -8.36 -9.22
CA ALA A 30 -17.60 -9.20 -9.93
C ALA A 30 -17.97 -10.68 -9.79
N ARG A 31 -18.09 -11.40 -10.90
CA ARG A 31 -17.97 -12.87 -10.90
C ARG A 31 -16.71 -13.25 -10.13
N LYS A 32 -16.80 -14.26 -9.23
CA LYS A 32 -15.69 -14.84 -8.46
C LYS A 32 -14.42 -14.90 -9.32
N LYS A 33 -13.59 -13.86 -9.24
CA LYS A 33 -12.25 -13.86 -9.79
C LYS A 33 -11.34 -14.38 -8.70
N GLU A 34 -10.28 -15.05 -9.14
CA GLU A 34 -9.21 -15.46 -8.24
C GLU A 34 -8.69 -14.23 -7.50
N THR A 35 -8.81 -14.26 -6.17
CA THR A 35 -8.43 -13.14 -5.32
C THR A 35 -6.93 -12.94 -5.40
N VAL A 36 -6.49 -11.79 -5.91
CA VAL A 36 -5.07 -11.45 -5.97
C VAL A 36 -4.57 -11.30 -4.54
N ARG A 37 -3.69 -12.23 -4.13
CA ARG A 37 -2.94 -12.12 -2.89
C ARG A 37 -1.71 -11.24 -3.11
N LEU A 38 -1.52 -10.29 -2.22
CA LEU A 38 -0.39 -9.38 -2.19
C LEU A 38 0.39 -9.59 -0.89
N SER A 39 1.70 -9.75 -1.01
CA SER A 39 2.62 -9.73 0.12
C SER A 39 3.80 -8.83 -0.22
N GLY A 40 4.22 -8.01 0.73
CA GLY A 40 5.34 -7.10 0.50
C GLY A 40 5.90 -6.49 1.78
N GLN A 41 7.03 -5.81 1.62
CA GLN A 41 7.73 -5.09 2.67
C GLN A 41 7.26 -3.64 2.74
N VAL A 42 6.93 -3.18 3.94
CA VAL A 42 6.62 -1.78 4.20
C VAL A 42 7.92 -1.00 4.16
N HIS A 43 7.93 0.08 3.38
CA HIS A 43 9.11 0.93 3.22
C HIS A 43 8.97 2.25 3.98
N ASN A 44 7.76 2.80 4.05
CA ASN A 44 7.44 3.94 4.92
C ASN A 44 5.95 3.97 5.25
N ILE A 45 5.61 4.64 6.35
CA ILE A 45 4.25 4.83 6.87
C ILE A 45 3.98 6.30 7.18
N SER A 46 2.71 6.69 7.12
CA SER A 46 2.18 7.99 7.52
C SER A 46 0.78 7.79 8.11
N ASP A 47 0.21 8.85 8.67
CA ASP A 47 -1.18 8.90 9.14
C ASP A 47 -2.20 8.51 8.05
N GLY A 48 -1.93 8.83 6.79
CA GLY A 48 -2.84 8.54 5.67
C GLY A 48 -2.62 7.21 4.97
N GLY A 49 -1.56 6.46 5.28
CA GLY A 49 -1.24 5.20 4.60
C GLY A 49 0.26 4.92 4.53
N PHE A 50 0.64 3.94 3.72
CA PHE A 50 2.01 3.43 3.66
C PHE A 50 2.44 3.07 2.24
N CYS A 51 3.74 2.85 2.08
CA CYS A 51 4.34 2.41 0.83
C CYS A 51 4.83 0.96 0.95
N LEU A 52 4.48 0.14 -0.04
CA LEU A 52 4.82 -1.28 -0.09
C LEU A 52 5.79 -1.55 -1.24
N HIS A 53 6.78 -2.40 -1.00
CA HIS A 53 7.61 -3.04 -2.03
C HIS A 53 7.17 -4.51 -2.16
N ALA A 54 6.76 -4.93 -3.35
CA ALA A 54 6.21 -6.27 -3.57
C ALA A 54 6.59 -6.84 -4.96
N ALA A 55 6.61 -8.16 -5.10
CA ALA A 55 6.90 -8.82 -6.38
C ALA A 55 5.74 -8.77 -7.38
N ARG A 56 4.52 -8.52 -6.91
CA ARG A 56 3.30 -8.40 -7.73
C ARG A 56 2.62 -7.08 -7.41
N ALA A 57 1.87 -6.55 -8.37
CA ALA A 57 1.07 -5.35 -8.15
C ALA A 57 -0.43 -5.62 -8.39
N PRO A 58 -1.29 -5.18 -7.46
CA PRO A 58 -2.72 -5.10 -7.70
C PRO A 58 -3.05 -3.93 -8.64
N ARG A 59 -4.32 -3.81 -9.06
CA ARG A 59 -4.78 -2.68 -9.87
C ARG A 59 -4.83 -1.39 -9.06
N GLU A 60 -4.60 -0.25 -9.70
CA GLU A 60 -4.87 1.04 -9.06
C GLU A 60 -6.34 1.17 -8.67
N SER A 61 -6.60 1.90 -7.58
CA SER A 61 -7.92 2.07 -6.96
C SER A 61 -8.57 0.82 -6.37
N SER A 62 -7.94 -0.37 -6.50
CA SER A 62 -8.41 -1.58 -5.82
C SER A 62 -8.36 -1.43 -4.29
N LEU A 63 -9.30 -2.09 -3.61
CA LEU A 63 -9.32 -2.19 -2.16
C LEU A 63 -8.62 -3.47 -1.74
N LEU A 64 -7.74 -3.38 -0.75
CA LEU A 64 -7.04 -4.51 -0.17
C LEU A 64 -7.39 -4.60 1.30
N GLN A 65 -7.80 -5.78 1.75
CA GLN A 65 -7.96 -6.10 3.16
C GLN A 65 -6.86 -7.07 3.58
N GLY A 66 -6.20 -6.78 4.70
CA GLY A 66 -5.07 -7.57 5.15
C GLY A 66 -4.58 -7.24 6.55
N LEU A 67 -3.41 -7.77 6.86
CA LEU A 67 -2.72 -7.60 8.14
C LEU A 67 -1.43 -6.83 7.92
N LEU A 68 -1.30 -5.72 8.63
CA LEU A 68 -0.08 -4.91 8.70
C LEU A 68 0.71 -5.30 9.95
N GLU A 69 1.96 -5.69 9.74
CA GLU A 69 2.92 -6.03 10.79
C GLU A 69 4.05 -5.00 10.75
N LEU A 70 4.37 -4.39 11.88
CA LEU A 70 5.47 -3.43 12.01
C LEU A 70 6.50 -4.03 12.96
N ALA A 71 7.79 -3.93 12.62
CA ALA A 71 8.85 -4.61 13.36
C ALA A 71 8.87 -4.26 14.87
N ASP A 72 8.57 -3.00 15.20
CA ASP A 72 8.62 -2.49 16.58
C ASP A 72 7.25 -2.52 17.29
N VAL A 73 6.22 -3.11 16.65
CA VAL A 73 4.87 -3.21 17.22
C VAL A 73 4.48 -4.69 17.29
N PRO A 74 4.31 -5.27 18.50
CA PRO A 74 4.04 -6.70 18.67
C PRO A 74 2.56 -7.04 18.43
N THR A 75 1.99 -6.56 17.32
CA THR A 75 0.61 -6.87 16.93
C THR A 75 0.44 -6.87 15.41
N ARG A 76 -0.55 -7.63 14.95
CA ARG A 76 -1.01 -7.61 13.56
C ARG A 76 -2.19 -6.67 13.47
N ILE A 77 -2.06 -5.59 12.72
CA ILE A 77 -3.09 -4.56 12.59
C ILE A 77 -3.99 -4.90 11.40
N PRO A 78 -5.26 -5.29 11.60
CA PRO A 78 -6.21 -5.45 10.51
C PRO A 78 -6.39 -4.12 9.79
N THR A 79 -6.17 -4.13 8.48
CA THR A 79 -5.98 -2.90 7.72
C THR A 79 -6.73 -2.99 6.40
N LEU A 80 -7.57 -1.98 6.13
CA LEU A 80 -8.23 -1.77 4.85
C LEU A 80 -7.58 -0.58 4.14
N VAL A 81 -7.12 -0.79 2.91
CA VAL A 81 -6.43 0.25 2.13
C VAL A 81 -6.89 0.27 0.68
N GLN A 82 -6.79 1.45 0.07
CA GLN A 82 -6.94 1.64 -1.37
C GLN A 82 -5.57 1.84 -2.03
N VAL A 83 -5.36 1.18 -3.17
CA VAL A 83 -4.19 1.41 -4.03
C VAL A 83 -4.30 2.77 -4.69
N ARG A 84 -3.29 3.62 -4.52
CA ARG A 84 -3.27 4.98 -5.07
C ARG A 84 -2.35 5.17 -6.28
N TRP A 85 -1.30 4.37 -6.37
CA TRP A 85 -0.37 4.34 -7.51
C TRP A 85 0.48 3.08 -7.46
N VAL A 86 0.92 2.63 -8.64
CA VAL A 86 1.84 1.50 -8.80
C VAL A 86 2.99 1.90 -9.72
N ASN A 87 4.22 1.78 -9.24
CA ASN A 87 5.42 2.02 -10.04
C ASN A 87 6.24 0.73 -10.12
N ARG A 88 6.56 0.29 -11.33
CA ARG A 88 7.52 -0.80 -11.55
C ARG A 88 8.94 -0.28 -11.30
N LEU A 89 9.74 -1.04 -10.55
CA LEU A 89 11.14 -0.69 -10.33
C LEU A 89 11.98 -1.19 -11.52
N ALA A 90 12.88 -0.35 -12.02
CA ALA A 90 13.55 -0.58 -13.31
C ALA A 90 14.47 -1.82 -13.33
N ASN A 91 15.03 -2.19 -12.17
CA ASN A 91 16.08 -3.22 -12.08
C ASN A 91 15.61 -4.50 -11.36
N GLU A 92 14.34 -4.56 -10.98
CA GLU A 92 13.78 -5.69 -10.26
C GLU A 92 12.43 -6.06 -10.86
N MET A 93 12.06 -7.33 -10.83
CA MET A 93 10.66 -7.76 -11.05
C MET A 93 9.79 -7.39 -9.83
N SER A 94 9.93 -6.17 -9.33
CA SER A 94 9.30 -5.67 -8.13
C SER A 94 8.63 -4.32 -8.38
N TYR A 95 7.67 -4.01 -7.52
CA TYR A 95 6.79 -2.86 -7.62
C TYR A 95 6.84 -2.08 -6.33
N ARG A 96 6.83 -0.75 -6.47
CA ARG A 96 6.57 0.18 -5.39
C ARG A 96 5.11 0.63 -5.48
N ILE A 97 4.37 0.42 -4.41
CA ILE A 97 2.92 0.61 -4.38
C ILE A 97 2.59 1.63 -3.28
N GLY A 98 1.78 2.61 -3.60
CA GLY A 98 1.24 3.56 -2.63
C GLY A 98 -0.12 3.13 -2.14
N LEU A 99 -0.28 2.97 -0.84
CA LEU A 99 -1.52 2.56 -0.19
C LEU A 99 -2.04 3.69 0.69
N ARG A 100 -3.36 3.89 0.70
CA ARG A 100 -4.06 4.85 1.55
C ARG A 100 -5.03 4.09 2.45
N TYR A 101 -5.06 4.39 3.74
CA TYR A 101 -6.07 3.83 4.64
C TYR A 101 -7.48 4.24 4.22
N VAL A 102 -8.42 3.32 4.30
CA VAL A 102 -9.85 3.61 4.19
C VAL A 102 -10.40 3.64 5.60
N ILE A 103 -10.58 4.86 6.11
CA ILE A 103 -11.06 5.18 7.46
C ILE A 103 -12.20 6.18 7.33
#